data_AF-A0A494XC25-F1
#
_entry.id   AF-A0A494XC25-F1
#
_cell.length_a   1.000
_cell.length_b   1.000
_cell.length_c   1.000
_cell.angle_alpha   90.00
_cell.angle_beta   90.00
_cell.angle_gamma   90.00
#
_symmetry.space_group_name_H-M   'P 1'
#
loop_
_entity.id
_entity.type
_entity.pdbx_description
1 polymer ?
#
loop_
_entity_poly.entity_id
_entity_poly.type
_entity_poly.pdbx_seq_one_letter_code
_entity_poly.pdbx_strand_id
1 'polypeptide(L)'
;MKSRSVPPRRERLYVLDEKNRPVEVFDRGEWSRWMSENELMFRRTLLEESGVTVTTRFRGVSEASTEEALLFVTRVAGLQARDNQSYAARTLVEAMELHERIVQKILRRLIER
;
A
#
# COMPACT_ATOMS: atom_id res chain seq x y z
N MET A 1 -7.69 -14.19 -38.53
CA MET A 1 -8.45 -13.16 -37.80
C MET A 1 -7.59 -12.70 -36.62
N LYS A 2 -7.15 -11.45 -36.58
CA LYS A 2 -6.36 -10.93 -35.45
C LYS A 2 -7.30 -10.71 -34.28
N SER A 3 -7.03 -11.41 -33.17
CA SER A 3 -7.67 -11.18 -31.87
C SER A 3 -7.56 -9.70 -31.54
N ARG A 4 -8.69 -9.01 -31.37
CA ARG A 4 -8.73 -7.65 -30.85
C ARG A 4 -8.09 -7.66 -29.46
N SER A 5 -6.83 -7.24 -29.38
CA SER A 5 -6.17 -6.95 -28.13
C SER A 5 -6.95 -5.82 -27.45
N VAL A 6 -7.64 -6.15 -26.37
CA VAL A 6 -8.20 -5.14 -25.46
C VAL A 6 -7.07 -4.16 -25.12
N PRO A 7 -7.27 -2.84 -25.27
CA PRO A 7 -6.21 -1.88 -24.92
C PRO A 7 -5.83 -2.12 -23.45
N PRO A 8 -4.53 -2.11 -23.10
CA PRO A 8 -4.14 -2.26 -21.70
C PRO A 8 -4.82 -1.14 -20.91
N ARG A 9 -5.54 -1.52 -19.84
CA ARG A 9 -6.11 -0.59 -18.87
C ARG A 9 -4.98 0.33 -18.43
N ARG A 10 -5.06 1.62 -18.78
CA ARG A 10 -3.97 2.57 -18.52
C ARG A 10 -3.73 2.62 -17.01
N GLU A 11 -2.49 2.45 -16.57
CA GLU A 11 -2.13 2.69 -15.18
C GLU A 11 -2.12 4.19 -14.93
N ARG A 12 -2.59 4.61 -13.75
CA ARG A 12 -2.45 6.00 -13.26
C ARG A 12 -1.26 6.03 -12.32
N LEU A 13 -0.33 6.94 -12.56
CA LEU A 13 0.92 7.04 -11.83
C LEU A 13 0.82 8.19 -10.82
N TYR A 14 1.36 7.97 -9.62
CA TYR A 14 1.30 8.94 -8.54
C TYR A 14 2.64 9.04 -7.82
N VAL A 15 2.96 10.26 -7.40
CA VAL A 15 4.01 10.60 -6.45
C VAL A 15 3.37 11.24 -5.21
N LEU A 16 4.17 11.53 -4.18
CA LEU A 16 3.71 12.29 -3.02
C LEU A 16 4.25 13.71 -3.06
N ASP A 17 3.40 14.67 -2.73
CA ASP A 17 3.85 16.04 -2.44
C ASP A 17 4.53 16.12 -1.06
N GLU A 18 5.05 17.30 -0.72
CA GLU A 18 5.69 17.59 0.58
C GLU A 18 4.77 17.34 1.80
N LYS A 19 3.45 17.26 1.59
CA LYS A 19 2.44 16.99 2.61
C LYS A 19 1.98 15.53 2.59
N ASN A 20 2.68 14.66 1.89
CA ASN A 20 2.36 13.25 1.69
C ASN A 20 0.99 13.01 1.02
N ARG A 21 0.56 13.94 0.17
CA ARG A 21 -0.68 13.81 -0.62
C ARG A 21 -0.34 13.23 -1.99
N PRO A 22 -1.10 12.23 -2.47
CA PRO A 22 -0.89 11.72 -3.81
C PRO A 22 -1.16 12.76 -4.89
N VAL A 23 -0.21 12.93 -5.81
CA VAL A 23 -0.32 13.77 -6.99
C VAL A 23 -0.13 12.88 -8.22
N GLU A 24 -1.08 12.94 -9.15
CA GLU A 24 -1.01 12.18 -10.40
C GLU A 24 0.04 12.80 -11.32
N VAL A 25 0.88 11.93 -11.91
CA VAL A 25 1.91 12.31 -12.88
C VAL A 25 1.72 11.48 -14.15
N PHE A 26 2.13 12.03 -15.29
CA PHE A 26 1.94 11.40 -16.60
C PHE A 26 3.25 10.92 -17.23
N ASP A 27 4.39 11.43 -16.77
CA ASP A 27 5.71 10.99 -17.19
C ASP A 27 6.15 9.76 -16.38
N ARG A 28 6.29 8.62 -17.07
CA ARG A 28 6.71 7.35 -16.45
C ARG A 28 8.18 7.37 -16.01
N GLY A 29 9.05 8.10 -16.70
CA GLY A 29 10.45 8.23 -16.35
C GLY A 29 10.64 9.06 -15.09
N GLU A 30 9.94 10.19 -14.99
CA GLU A 30 9.90 11.02 -13.77
C GLU A 30 9.34 10.23 -12.60
N TRP A 31 8.20 9.56 -12.79
CA TRP A 31 7.59 8.70 -11.77
C TRP A 31 8.56 7.60 -11.30
N SER A 32 9.19 6.88 -12.24
CA SER A 32 10.11 5.79 -11.89
C SER A 32 11.31 6.29 -11.11
N ARG A 33 11.86 7.45 -11.47
CA ARG A 33 12.97 8.08 -10.74
C ARG A 33 12.52 8.43 -9.32
N TRP A 34 11.41 9.15 -9.19
CA TRP A 34 10.87 9.57 -7.90
C TRP A 34 10.63 8.37 -6.97
N MET A 35 9.99 7.30 -7.47
CA MET A 35 9.72 6.08 -6.70
C MET A 35 11.00 5.36 -6.24
N SER A 36 12.11 5.50 -6.97
CA SER A 36 13.39 4.90 -6.60
C SER A 36 14.20 5.73 -5.60
N GLU A 37 14.02 7.04 -5.61
CA GLU A 37 14.78 7.99 -4.79
C GLU A 37 14.13 8.26 -3.43
N ASN A 38 12.84 7.97 -3.26
CA ASN A 38 12.07 8.28 -2.06
C ASN A 38 11.81 7.04 -1.20
N GLU A 39 11.80 7.22 0.14
CA GLU A 39 11.31 6.19 1.07
C GLU A 39 9.79 6.05 0.92
N LEU A 40 9.34 4.83 0.64
CA LEU A 40 7.93 4.52 0.38
C LEU A 40 7.27 3.84 1.57
N MET A 41 8.06 3.35 2.53
CA MET A 41 7.58 2.72 3.75
C MET A 41 7.40 3.76 4.85
N PHE A 42 6.15 3.98 5.24
CA PHE A 42 5.79 4.96 6.27
C PHE A 42 5.89 4.38 7.67
N ARG A 43 5.54 3.10 7.84
CA ARG A 43 5.56 2.46 9.15
C ARG A 43 5.79 0.97 9.02
N ARG A 44 6.61 0.44 9.91
CA ARG A 44 6.82 -0.99 10.11
C ARG A 44 6.76 -1.29 11.60
N THR A 45 5.90 -2.23 11.96
CA THR A 45 5.77 -2.75 13.32
C THR A 45 6.05 -4.24 13.29
N LEU A 46 7.06 -4.67 14.05
CA LEU A 46 7.38 -6.08 14.27
C LEU A 46 6.86 -6.48 15.66
N LEU A 47 6.05 -7.52 15.71
CA LEU A 47 5.55 -8.13 16.93
C LEU A 47 6.40 -9.37 17.23
N GLU A 48 7.53 -9.14 17.90
CA GLU A 48 8.65 -10.10 18.04
C GLU A 48 8.20 -11.49 18.49
N GLU A 49 7.38 -11.58 19.54
CA GLU A 49 6.90 -12.86 20.10
C GLU A 49 6.11 -13.72 19.10
N SER A 50 5.46 -13.08 18.13
CA SER A 50 4.62 -13.75 17.13
C SER A 50 5.27 -13.86 15.75
N GLY A 51 6.39 -13.16 15.53
CA GLY A 51 7.01 -13.00 14.21
C GLY A 51 6.16 -12.20 13.21
N VAL A 52 5.04 -11.61 13.63
CA VAL A 52 4.15 -10.85 12.75
C VAL A 52 4.74 -9.48 12.45
N THR A 53 4.76 -9.10 11.18
CA THR A 53 5.14 -7.75 10.73
C THR A 53 3.95 -7.06 10.06
N VAL A 54 3.65 -5.84 10.49
CA VAL A 54 2.69 -4.95 9.83
C VAL A 54 3.47 -3.82 9.15
N THR A 55 3.31 -3.67 7.84
CA THR A 55 3.99 -2.65 7.04
C THR A 55 2.99 -1.77 6.31
N THR A 56 3.10 -0.45 6.41
CA THR A 56 2.34 0.50 5.60
C THR A 56 3.26 1.23 4.64
N ARG A 57 2.90 1.21 3.36
CA ARG A 57 3.71 1.82 2.29
C ARG A 57 2.85 2.49 1.22
N PHE A 58 3.46 3.41 0.48
CA PHE A 58 2.92 3.93 -0.77
C PHE A 58 3.22 3.00 -1.94
N ARG A 59 2.27 2.87 -2.88
CA ARG A 59 2.41 2.06 -4.10
C ARG A 59 2.74 2.89 -5.33
N GLY A 60 2.32 4.15 -5.38
CA GLY A 60 2.55 5.05 -6.52
C GLY A 60 1.84 4.68 -7.82
N VAL A 61 1.00 3.63 -7.84
CA VAL A 61 0.27 3.21 -9.03
C VAL A 61 -1.13 2.74 -8.67
N SER A 62 -2.11 3.13 -9.49
CA SER A 62 -3.48 2.63 -9.43
C SER A 62 -3.93 2.17 -10.82
N GLU A 63 -4.82 1.18 -10.87
CA GLU A 63 -5.48 0.82 -12.12
C GLU A 63 -6.46 1.94 -12.52
N ALA A 64 -6.51 2.34 -13.81
CA ALA A 64 -7.51 3.34 -14.23
C ALA A 64 -8.96 2.83 -14.14
N SER A 65 -9.18 1.53 -13.95
CA SER A 65 -10.52 0.97 -13.76
C SER A 65 -11.08 1.17 -12.36
N THR A 66 -10.28 1.61 -11.39
CA THR A 66 -10.78 1.94 -10.05
C THR A 66 -11.16 3.42 -10.01
N GLU A 67 -12.39 3.72 -9.59
CA GLU A 67 -12.84 5.11 -9.38
C GLU A 67 -11.95 5.82 -8.36
N GLU A 68 -11.49 5.09 -7.34
CA GLU A 68 -10.62 5.60 -6.30
C GLU A 68 -9.19 5.04 -6.42
N ALA A 69 -8.20 5.91 -6.24
CA ALA A 69 -6.80 5.54 -6.21
C ALA A 69 -6.39 5.10 -4.79
N LEU A 70 -6.33 3.78 -4.57
CA LEU A 70 -5.96 3.18 -3.29
C LEU A 70 -4.45 3.00 -3.20
N LEU A 71 -3.76 4.11 -2.91
CA LEU A 71 -2.30 4.21 -3.10
C LEU A 71 -1.48 3.86 -1.87
N PHE A 72 -2.10 3.78 -0.70
CA PHE A 72 -1.44 3.36 0.54
C PHE A 72 -1.88 1.96 0.89
N VAL A 73 -0.93 1.05 1.13
CA VAL A 73 -1.22 -0.34 1.50
C VAL A 73 -0.57 -0.71 2.80
N THR A 74 -1.40 -1.20 3.71
CA THR A 74 -1.01 -1.85 4.96
C THR A 74 -1.05 -3.37 4.78
N ARG A 75 0.10 -4.01 4.81
CA ARG A 75 0.27 -5.46 4.70
C ARG A 75 0.63 -6.05 6.05
N VAL A 76 -0.03 -7.15 6.40
CA VAL A 76 0.31 -8.02 7.53
C VAL A 76 1.00 -9.26 6.97
N ALA A 77 2.16 -9.60 7.50
CA ALA A 77 2.92 -10.80 7.16
C ALA A 77 3.35 -11.53 8.44
N GLY A 78 3.55 -12.84 8.37
CA GLY A 78 4.08 -13.63 9.50
C GLY A 78 3.02 -14.31 10.37
N LEU A 79 1.73 -13.97 10.24
CA LEU A 79 0.71 -15.01 10.44
C LEU A 79 0.89 -16.02 9.29
N GLN A 80 0.66 -17.31 9.53
CA GLN A 80 0.93 -18.39 8.56
C GLN A 80 0.63 -17.97 7.12
N ALA A 81 1.39 -18.40 6.11
CA ALA A 81 1.39 -17.80 4.76
C ALA A 81 0.00 -17.56 4.10
N ARG A 82 -1.04 -18.28 4.53
CA ARG A 82 -2.45 -18.13 4.12
C ARG A 82 -3.17 -16.93 4.74
N ASP A 83 -2.64 -16.35 5.81
CA ASP A 83 -3.20 -15.23 6.58
C ASP A 83 -2.55 -13.88 6.22
N ASN A 84 -1.71 -13.84 5.18
CA ASN A 84 -1.16 -12.59 4.66
C ASN A 84 -2.30 -11.70 4.15
N GLN A 85 -2.63 -10.66 4.90
CA GLN A 85 -3.70 -9.73 4.57
C GLN A 85 -3.11 -8.40 4.10
N SER A 86 -3.74 -7.79 3.11
CA SER A 86 -3.41 -6.45 2.63
C SER A 86 -4.67 -5.59 2.64
N TYR A 87 -4.51 -4.37 3.14
CA TYR A 87 -5.58 -3.40 3.22
C TYR A 87 -5.11 -2.12 2.55
N ALA A 88 -6.00 -1.49 1.79
CA ALA A 88 -5.66 -0.31 1.02
C ALA A 88 -6.45 0.91 1.52
N ALA A 89 -5.84 2.08 1.43
CA ALA A 89 -6.38 3.35 1.88
C ALA A 89 -6.08 4.46 0.84
N ARG A 90 -6.90 5.51 0.84
CA ARG A 90 -6.79 6.61 -0.13
C ARG A 90 -5.78 7.65 0.33
N THR A 91 -5.68 7.84 1.64
CA THR A 91 -4.78 8.82 2.24
C THR A 91 -3.79 8.17 3.21
N LEU A 92 -2.65 8.84 3.44
CA LEU A 92 -1.69 8.38 4.44
C LEU A 92 -2.31 8.34 5.85
N VAL A 93 -3.15 9.33 6.19
CA VAL A 93 -3.83 9.40 7.49
C VAL A 93 -4.71 8.17 7.71
N GLU A 94 -5.58 7.86 6.76
CA GLU A 94 -6.41 6.64 6.80
C GLU A 94 -5.54 5.38 6.93
N ALA A 95 -4.43 5.30 6.19
CA ALA A 95 -3.53 4.15 6.22
C ALA A 95 -2.85 3.98 7.60
N MET A 96 -2.54 5.08 8.28
CA MET A 96 -1.91 5.07 9.61
C MET A 96 -2.88 4.71 10.73
N GLU A 97 -4.11 5.21 10.68
CA GLU A 97 -5.16 4.75 11.59
C GLU A 97 -5.42 3.25 11.41
N LEU A 98 -5.46 2.80 10.16
CA LEU A 98 -5.66 1.39 9.83
C LEU A 98 -4.51 0.52 10.33
N HIS A 99 -3.26 0.98 10.18
CA HIS A 99 -2.08 0.31 10.72
C HIS A 99 -2.22 0.11 12.23
N GLU A 100 -2.50 1.18 12.96
CA GLU A 100 -2.63 1.15 14.41
C GLU A 100 -3.74 0.18 14.87
N ARG A 101 -4.92 0.28 14.24
CA ARG A 101 -6.05 -0.62 14.54
C ARG A 101 -5.70 -2.08 14.28
N ILE A 102 -4.96 -2.38 13.20
CA ILE A 102 -4.52 -3.74 12.87
C ILE A 102 -3.55 -4.26 13.93
N VAL A 103 -2.54 -3.48 14.29
CA VAL A 103 -1.55 -3.84 15.32
C VAL A 103 -2.27 -4.16 16.65
N GLN A 104 -3.15 -3.26 17.10
CA GLN A 104 -3.91 -3.45 18.34
C GLN A 104 -4.81 -4.69 18.30
N LYS A 105 -5.45 -4.95 17.15
CA LYS A 105 -6.28 -6.15 16.97
C LYS A 105 -5.45 -7.43 17.05
N ILE A 106 -4.24 -7.43 16.49
CA ILE A 106 -3.34 -8.60 16.55
C ILE A 106 -2.84 -8.79 17.98
N LEU A 107 -2.38 -7.73 18.65
CA LEU A 107 -1.95 -7.78 20.04
C LEU A 107 -3.04 -8.33 20.96
N ARG A 108 -4.29 -7.87 20.82
CA ARG A 108 -5.41 -8.38 21.61
C ARG A 108 -5.60 -9.89 21.42
N ARG A 109 -5.54 -10.38 20.18
CA ARG A 109 -5.64 -11.81 19.86
C ARG A 109 -4.47 -12.64 20.41
N LEU A 110 -3.30 -12.03 20.61
CA LEU A 110 -2.14 -12.72 21.19
C LEU A 110 -2.24 -12.81 22.72
N ILE A 111 -2.80 -11.79 23.39
CA ILE A 111 -3.00 -11.78 24.84
C ILE A 111 -4.15 -12.69 25.27
N GLU A 112 -5.18 -12.83 24.44
CA GLU A 112 -6.35 -13.69 24.71
C GLU A 112 -6.10 -15.19 24.43
N ARG A 113 -4.87 -15.59 24.06
CA ARG A 113 -4.46 -16.98 23.85
C ARG A 113 -3.88 -17.60 25.11
#